data_AF-A0AAW9EA16-F1
#
_entry.id   AF-A0AAW9EA16-F1
#
_cell.length_a   1.000
_cell.length_b   1.000
_cell.length_c   1.000
_cell.angle_alpha   90.00
_cell.angle_beta   90.00
_cell.angle_gamma   90.00
#
_symmetry.space_group_name_H-M   'P 1'
#
loop_
_entity.id
_entity.type
_entity.pdbx_description
1 polymer ?
#
loop_
_entity_poly.entity_id
_entity_poly.type
_entity_poly.pdbx_seq_one_letter_code
_entity_poly.pdbx_strand_id
1 'polypeptide(L)'
;GIVNAAKILNLTPSAISQSIQKLRAIFPDPLFIRKGQGVTPTAYATHLHEYISQGLESILGALDLTGSYDKQRTITIGTSPSVGVLVMPAIY
;
A
#
# COMPACT_ATOMS: atom_id res chain seq x y z
N GLY A 1 -2.10 -5.98 13.78
CA GLY A 1 -1.78 -5.46 15.13
C GLY A 1 -0.43 -4.77 15.14
N ILE A 2 -0.12 -3.98 16.19
CA ILE A 2 1.08 -3.10 16.26
C ILE A 2 2.38 -3.88 16.04
N VAL A 3 2.51 -5.07 16.64
CA VAL A 3 3.70 -5.94 16.48
C VAL A 3 3.91 -6.38 15.03
N ASN A 4 2.83 -6.64 14.29
CA ASN A 4 2.93 -7.02 12.88
C ASN A 4 3.32 -5.82 12.00
N ALA A 5 2.74 -4.65 12.26
CA ALA A 5 3.10 -3.42 11.55
C ALA A 5 4.58 -3.06 11.78
N ALA A 6 5.08 -3.24 13.00
CA ALA A 6 6.49 -3.06 13.35
C ALA A 6 7.40 -3.95 12.50
N LYS A 7 7.05 -5.24 12.33
CA LYS A 7 7.80 -6.16 11.46
C LYS A 7 7.78 -5.73 9.99
N ILE A 8 6.61 -5.38 9.44
CA ILE A 8 6.44 -4.98 8.03
C ILE A 8 7.27 -3.72 7.73
N LEU A 9 7.25 -2.75 8.65
CA LEU A 9 7.92 -1.47 8.48
C LEU A 9 9.38 -1.49 8.95
N ASN A 10 9.90 -2.65 9.37
CA ASN A 10 11.23 -2.82 9.96
C ASN A 10 11.53 -1.82 11.11
N LEU A 11 10.55 -1.63 11.99
CA LEU A 11 10.60 -0.74 13.14
C LEU A 11 10.32 -1.50 14.45
N THR A 12 10.60 -0.87 15.59
CA THR A 12 10.21 -1.41 16.90
C THR A 12 8.73 -1.13 17.19
N PRO A 13 8.03 -1.99 17.95
CA PRO A 13 6.65 -1.72 18.37
C PRO A 13 6.48 -0.37 19.09
N SER A 14 7.50 0.06 19.85
CA SER A 14 7.52 1.37 20.51
C SER A 14 7.59 2.52 19.51
N ALA A 15 8.40 2.42 18.46
CA ALA A 15 8.47 3.42 17.40
C ALA A 15 7.15 3.55 16.63
N ILE A 16 6.46 2.43 16.39
CA ILE A 16 5.11 2.44 15.81
C ILE A 16 4.12 3.13 16.75
N SER A 17 4.13 2.79 18.05
CA SER A 17 3.24 3.43 19.03
C SER A 17 3.45 4.95 19.10
N GLN A 18 4.70 5.40 19.09
CA GLN A 18 5.04 6.83 19.08
C GLN A 18 4.56 7.51 17.79
N SER A 19 4.70 6.85 16.64
CA SER A 19 4.21 7.39 15.36
C SER A 19 2.69 7.52 15.35
N ILE A 20 1.97 6.53 15.89
CA ILE A 20 0.51 6.62 16.07
C ILE A 20 0.12 7.77 17.01
N GLN A 21 0.87 8.00 18.09
CA GLN A 21 0.64 9.12 18.99
C GLN A 21 0.86 10.47 18.30
N LYS A 22 1.89 10.60 17.45
CA LYS A 22 2.10 11.79 16.63
C LYS A 22 0.94 12.02 15.66
N LEU A 23 0.46 10.97 14.99
CA LEU A 23 -0.71 11.09 14.10
C LEU A 23 -1.95 11.59 14.85
N ARG A 24 -2.16 11.16 16.10
CA ARG A 24 -3.26 11.68 16.94
C ARG A 24 -3.16 13.17 17.24
N ALA A 25 -1.97 13.76 17.20
CA ALA A 25 -1.78 15.20 17.40
C ALA A 25 -1.93 16.01 16.11
N ILE A 26 -1.73 15.37 14.94
CA ILE A 26 -1.77 16.03 13.63
C ILE A 26 -3.18 16.02 13.04
N PHE A 27 -3.92 14.92 13.22
CA PHE A 27 -5.24 14.75 12.65
C PHE A 27 -6.34 15.22 13.61
N PRO A 28 -7.39 15.88 13.09
CA PRO A 28 -8.49 16.38 13.92
C PRO A 28 -9.32 15.24 14.54
N ASP A 29 -9.42 14.11 13.84
CA ASP A 29 -10.14 12.92 14.30
C ASP A 29 -9.19 11.75 14.58
N PRO A 30 -9.48 10.92 15.61
CA PRO A 30 -8.65 9.78 15.93
C PRO A 30 -8.66 8.77 14.78
N LEU A 31 -7.46 8.38 14.31
CA LEU A 31 -7.33 7.41 13.22
C LEU A 31 -7.57 5.96 13.66
N PHE A 32 -7.29 5.64 14.93
CA PHE A 32 -7.36 4.27 15.45
C PHE A 32 -7.95 4.20 16.86
N ILE A 33 -8.85 3.25 17.07
CA ILE A 33 -9.45 2.92 18.36
C ILE A 33 -9.01 1.54 18.84
N ARG A 34 -8.99 1.31 20.16
CA ARG A 34 -8.71 -0.01 20.74
C ARG A 34 -9.94 -0.90 20.60
N LYS A 35 -9.74 -2.13 20.13
CA LYS A 35 -10.78 -3.17 20.08
C LYS A 35 -10.14 -4.50 20.48
N GLY A 36 -10.52 -5.03 21.65
CA GLY A 36 -9.90 -6.21 22.24
C GLY A 36 -8.40 -6.04 22.45
N GLN A 37 -7.60 -7.02 22.00
CA GLN A 37 -6.13 -6.96 22.06
C GLN A 37 -5.48 -6.17 20.91
N GLY A 38 -6.28 -5.46 20.09
CA GLY A 38 -5.82 -4.81 18.87
C GLY A 38 -6.23 -3.35 18.75
N VAL A 39 -5.88 -2.80 17.58
CA VAL A 39 -6.33 -1.49 17.12
C VAL A 39 -7.12 -1.67 15.83
N THR A 40 -8.17 -0.88 15.66
CA THR A 40 -9.03 -0.88 14.48
C THR A 40 -9.09 0.55 13.93
N PRO A 41 -9.03 0.74 12.60
CA PRO A 41 -9.20 2.06 12.00
C PRO A 41 -10.60 2.61 12.30
N THR A 42 -10.71 3.93 12.40
CA THR A 42 -12.00 4.64 12.42
C THR A 42 -12.53 4.84 11.01
N ALA A 43 -13.81 5.20 10.87
CA ALA A 43 -14.38 5.55 9.57
C ALA A 43 -13.61 6.70 8.89
N TYR A 44 -13.15 7.68 9.68
CA TYR A 44 -12.31 8.76 9.19
C TYR A 44 -10.97 8.25 8.63
N ALA A 45 -10.30 7.32 9.32
CA ALA A 45 -9.07 6.74 8.81
C ALA A 45 -9.26 5.92 7.54
N THR A 46 -10.36 5.15 7.44
CA THR A 46 -10.69 4.38 6.23
C THR A 46 -10.96 5.32 5.05
N HIS A 47 -11.78 6.36 5.26
CA HIS A 47 -12.05 7.36 4.23
C HIS A 47 -10.75 8.04 3.81
N LEU A 48 -9.94 8.53 4.75
CA LEU A 48 -8.67 9.18 4.47
C LEU A 48 -7.73 8.29 3.64
N HIS A 49 -7.63 7.00 4.00
CA HIS A 49 -6.84 6.02 3.26
C HIS A 49 -7.25 5.94 1.78
N GLU A 50 -8.56 5.90 1.48
CA GLU A 50 -9.04 5.83 0.09
C GLU A 50 -8.57 7.01 -0.77
N TYR A 51 -8.49 8.23 -0.22
CA TYR A 51 -8.07 9.41 -1.00
C TYR A 51 -6.56 9.56 -1.13
N ILE A 52 -5.78 9.13 -0.13
CA ILE A 52 -4.34 9.45 -0.09
C ILE A 52 -3.44 8.27 -0.49
N SER A 53 -3.94 7.03 -0.45
CA SER A 53 -3.13 5.83 -0.74
C SER A 53 -2.45 5.89 -2.09
N GLN A 54 -3.20 6.21 -3.14
CA GLN A 54 -2.65 6.27 -4.50
C GLN A 54 -1.56 7.34 -4.63
N GLY A 55 -1.76 8.50 -3.99
CA GLY A 55 -0.76 9.58 -3.98
C GLY A 55 0.51 9.18 -3.24
N LEU A 56 0.37 8.56 -2.06
CA LEU A 56 1.50 8.06 -1.29
C LEU A 56 2.26 6.94 -2.02
N GLU A 57 1.56 6.02 -2.67
CA GLU A 57 2.16 4.97 -3.50
C GLU A 57 2.93 5.56 -4.68
N SER A 58 2.38 6.60 -5.32
CA SER A 58 3.06 7.31 -6.41
C SER A 58 4.33 7.99 -5.93
N ILE A 59 4.29 8.64 -4.76
CA ILE A 59 5.46 9.28 -4.14
C ILE A 59 6.52 8.24 -3.77
N LEU A 60 6.12 7.13 -3.15
CA LEU A 60 7.02 6.04 -2.80
C LEU A 60 7.67 5.42 -4.05
N GLY A 61 6.89 5.22 -5.11
CA GLY A 61 7.40 4.73 -6.40
C GLY A 61 8.39 5.69 -7.06
N ALA A 62 8.14 7.01 -6.97
CA ALA A 62 9.07 8.02 -7.48
C ALA A 62 10.36 8.14 -6.65
N LEU A 63 10.27 7.92 -5.33
CA LEU A 63 11.43 7.94 -4.41
C LEU A 63 12.25 6.65 -4.48
N ASP A 64 11.66 5.53 -4.93
CA ASP A 64 12.37 4.29 -5.22
C ASP A 64 13.15 4.39 -6.55
N LEU A 65 14.10 5.34 -6.58
CA LEU A 65 15.02 5.62 -7.69
C LEU A 65 16.01 4.48 -7.95
N THR A 66 15.93 3.38 -7.19
CA THR A 66 16.83 2.22 -7.24
C THR A 66 16.24 0.95 -7.88
N GLY A 67 15.02 1.00 -8.40
CA GLY A 67 14.62 0.10 -9.50
C GLY A 67 13.70 -1.06 -9.13
N SER A 68 12.39 -0.79 -9.10
CA SER A 68 11.39 -1.86 -9.31
C SER A 68 10.09 -1.46 -10.01
N TYR A 69 9.94 -0.21 -10.47
CA TYR A 69 8.79 0.16 -11.30
C TYR A 69 8.99 -0.10 -12.81
N ASP A 70 10.25 -0.22 -13.26
CA ASP A 70 10.61 -0.67 -14.61
C ASP A 70 11.39 -1.99 -14.55
N LYS A 71 10.71 -3.05 -14.09
CA LYS A 71 11.11 -4.38 -14.53
C LYS A 71 10.34 -4.60 -15.82
N GLN A 72 11.04 -4.65 -16.95
CA GLN A 72 10.51 -5.24 -18.18
C GLN A 72 10.00 -6.65 -17.83
N ARG A 73 8.70 -6.78 -17.56
CA ARG A 73 8.07 -8.04 -17.14
C ARG A 73 7.64 -8.77 -18.39
N THR A 74 8.41 -9.78 -18.78
CA THR A 74 7.99 -10.72 -19.83
C THR A 74 6.91 -11.62 -19.27
N ILE A 75 5.68 -11.47 -19.77
CA ILE A 75 4.58 -12.39 -19.49
C ILE A 75 4.48 -13.35 -20.68
N THR A 76 4.78 -14.62 -20.48
CA THR A 76 4.59 -15.66 -21.50
C THR A 76 3.15 -16.13 -21.47
N ILE A 77 2.41 -15.91 -22.55
CA ILE A 77 1.02 -16.33 -22.68
C ILE A 77 0.97 -17.56 -23.60
N GLY A 78 0.66 -18.73 -23.05
CA GLY A 78 0.38 -19.93 -23.84
C GLY A 78 -1.12 -20.02 -24.16
N THR A 79 -1.48 -20.06 -25.44
CA THR A 79 -2.88 -20.14 -25.89
C THR A 79 -3.02 -21.05 -27.11
N SER A 80 -4.25 -21.49 -27.41
CA SER A 80 -4.56 -22.10 -28.70
C SER A 80 -4.49 -21.04 -29.82
N PRO A 81 -4.22 -21.41 -31.07
CA PRO A 81 -4.07 -20.46 -32.18
C PRO A 81 -5.25 -19.48 -32.33
N SER A 82 -6.48 -19.95 -32.05
CA SER A 82 -7.70 -19.13 -32.13
C SER A 82 -7.75 -18.01 -31.09
N VAL A 83 -7.22 -18.23 -29.88
CA VAL A 83 -7.19 -17.23 -28.81
C VAL A 83 -5.95 -16.33 -28.94
N GLY A 84 -4.84 -16.88 -29.43
CA GLY A 84 -3.61 -16.12 -29.66
C GLY A 84 -3.84 -14.91 -30.57
N VAL A 85 -4.57 -15.08 -31.68
CA VAL A 85 -4.88 -13.99 -32.61
C VAL A 85 -5.70 -12.87 -31.96
N LEU A 86 -6.57 -13.17 -30.98
CA LEU A 86 -7.36 -12.17 -30.26
C LEU A 86 -6.53 -11.37 -29.25
N VAL A 87 -5.53 -12.01 -28.64
CA VAL A 87 -4.70 -11.43 -27.57
C VAL A 87 -3.48 -10.71 -28.13
N MET A 88 -3.06 -11.01 -29.36
CA MET A 88 -1.96 -10.29 -30.02
C MET A 88 -2.34 -8.81 -30.21
N PRO A 89 -1.45 -7.86 -29.84
CA PRO A 89 -1.71 -6.45 -30.08
C PRO A 89 -1.77 -6.19 -31.58
N ALA A 90 -2.80 -5.45 -32.01
CA ALA A 90 -2.89 -4.98 -33.39
C ALA A 90 -1.76 -3.97 -33.65
N ILE A 91 -0.82 -4.34 -34.51
CA ILE A 91 0.21 -3.45 -35.04
C ILE A 91 -0.34 -2.81 -36.32
N TYR A 92 -0.53 -1.49 -36.30
CA TYR A 92 -0.79 -0.65 -37.49
C TYR A 92 0.52 -0.11 -38.03
#